data_AF-A0A016U2R7-F1
#
_entry.id   AF-A0A016U2R7-F1
#
_cell.length_a   1.000
_cell.length_b   1.000
_cell.length_c   1.000
_cell.angle_alpha   90.00
_cell.angle_beta   90.00
_cell.angle_gamma   90.00
#
_symmetry.space_group_name_H-M   'P 1'
#
loop_
_entity.id
_entity.type
_entity.pdbx_description
1 polymer ?
#
loop_
_entity_poly.entity_id
_entity_poly.type
_entity_poly.pdbx_seq_one_letter_code
_entity_poly.pdbx_strand_id
1 'polypeptide(L)'
;MRIYYSVEVVKCASENGLHVLIADGIHQLNPRSKRGSGVRMQEGQLYTIHGACGGGFEVPLLFAITRHKTEDAYMIVFGKLKEVVQSANTE
;
A
#
# COMPACT_ATOMS: atom_id res chain seq x y z
N MET A 1 8.48 -9.34 -1.01
CA MET A 1 7.46 -8.29 -0.75
C MET A 1 6.12 -8.98 -0.58
N ARG A 2 5.24 -8.44 0.25
CA ARG A 2 3.84 -8.88 0.38
C ARG A 2 2.94 -7.67 0.26
N ILE A 3 1.86 -7.80 -0.51
CA ILE A 3 0.90 -6.73 -0.76
C ILE A 3 -0.46 -7.22 -0.28
N TYR A 4 -1.17 -6.36 0.44
CA TYR A 4 -2.48 -6.62 1.02
C TYR A 4 -3.42 -5.49 0.61
N TYR A 5 -4.60 -5.85 0.11
CA TYR A 5 -5.68 -4.93 -0.21
C TYR A 5 -7.01 -5.70 -0.12
N SER A 6 -8.11 -4.99 0.06
CA SER A 6 -9.46 -5.55 -0.09
C SER A 6 -10.04 -5.03 -1.39
N VAL A 7 -10.51 -5.96 -2.24
CA VAL A 7 -11.18 -5.61 -3.49
C VAL A 7 -12.45 -4.83 -3.19
N GLU A 8 -13.18 -5.23 -2.14
CA GLU A 8 -14.41 -4.59 -1.69
C GLU A 8 -14.18 -3.14 -1.25
N VAL A 9 -13.11 -2.88 -0.49
CA VAL A 9 -12.75 -1.52 -0.06
C VAL A 9 -12.36 -0.66 -1.26
N VAL A 10 -11.55 -1.18 -2.19
CA VAL A 10 -11.14 -0.41 -3.38
C VAL A 10 -12.34 -0.12 -4.28
N LYS A 11 -13.25 -1.07 -4.46
CA LYS A 11 -14.50 -0.88 -5.22
C LYS A 11 -15.38 0.18 -4.56
N CYS A 12 -15.62 0.07 -3.27
CA CYS A 12 -16.39 1.06 -2.52
C CYS A 12 -15.77 2.46 -2.61
N ALA A 13 -14.44 2.57 -2.50
CA ALA A 13 -13.74 3.84 -2.67
C ALA A 13 -13.96 4.44 -4.07
N SER A 14 -13.80 3.63 -5.13
CA SER A 14 -14.04 4.04 -6.51
C SER A 14 -15.47 4.53 -6.72
N GLU A 15 -16.47 3.74 -6.30
CA GLU A 15 -17.89 4.08 -6.42
C GLU A 15 -18.27 5.36 -5.66
N ASN A 16 -17.53 5.68 -4.59
CA ASN A 16 -17.74 6.88 -3.78
C ASN A 16 -16.83 8.05 -4.19
N GLY A 17 -16.29 8.05 -5.41
CA GLY A 17 -15.56 9.21 -5.95
C GLY A 17 -14.14 9.34 -5.41
N LEU A 18 -13.40 8.23 -5.36
CA LEU A 18 -11.95 8.23 -5.16
C LEU A 18 -11.28 9.19 -6.16
N HIS A 19 -10.60 10.22 -5.65
CA HIS A 19 -10.01 11.28 -6.49
C HIS A 19 -8.57 11.66 -6.11
N VAL A 20 -8.08 11.23 -4.94
CA VAL A 20 -6.68 11.43 -4.52
C VAL A 20 -6.13 10.11 -3.99
N LEU A 21 -4.87 9.82 -4.30
CA LEU A 21 -4.08 8.78 -3.65
C LEU A 21 -3.09 9.44 -2.69
N ILE A 22 -3.02 8.94 -1.47
CA ILE A 22 -2.14 9.42 -0.40
C ILE A 22 -1.25 8.25 0.01
N ALA A 23 0.04 8.31 -0.32
CA ALA A 23 1.00 7.29 0.09
C ALA A 23 1.55 7.63 1.48
N ASP A 24 0.73 7.45 2.51
CA ASP A 24 1.10 7.77 3.88
C ASP A 24 1.85 6.59 4.55
N GLY A 25 3.02 6.89 5.09
CA GLY A 25 3.79 5.91 5.84
C GLY A 25 4.69 5.02 4.98
N ILE A 26 5.92 5.48 4.77
CA ILE A 26 7.07 4.59 4.62
C ILE A 26 7.65 4.41 6.03
N HIS A 27 7.09 3.46 6.78
CA HIS A 27 7.58 3.19 8.13
C HIS A 27 8.66 2.11 8.08
N GLN A 28 9.83 2.39 8.63
CA GLN A 28 10.81 1.33 8.88
C GLN A 28 10.16 0.29 9.80
N LEU A 29 10.42 -0.99 9.55
CA LEU A 29 9.94 -2.05 10.43
C LEU A 29 10.64 -1.91 11.80
N ASN A 30 9.91 -1.45 12.81
CA ASN A 30 10.47 -1.16 14.13
C ASN A 30 10.93 -2.47 14.84
N PRO A 31 12.08 -2.48 15.54
CA PRO A 31 12.88 -3.69 15.69
C PRO A 31 12.60 -4.47 16.99
N ARG A 32 12.46 -5.78 16.86
CA ARG A 32 13.13 -6.72 17.78
C ARG A 32 13.85 -7.76 16.95
N SER A 33 15.02 -7.38 16.45
CA SER A 33 15.97 -8.38 15.96
C SER A 33 16.27 -9.33 17.12
N LYS A 34 15.89 -10.60 17.00
CA LYS A 34 16.67 -11.63 17.69
C LYS A 34 18.09 -11.48 17.17
N ARG A 35 19.07 -11.31 18.06
CA ARG A 35 20.50 -11.36 17.69
C ARG A 35 20.70 -12.57 16.76
N GLY A 36 21.22 -12.33 15.54
CA GLY A 36 21.51 -13.38 14.56
C GLY A 36 20.55 -13.46 13.36
N SER A 37 19.51 -12.63 13.23
CA SER A 37 18.76 -12.57 11.96
C SER A 37 19.60 -11.89 10.88
N GLY A 38 19.87 -12.56 9.77
CA GLY A 38 20.59 -12.00 8.60
C GLY A 38 19.86 -10.86 7.87
N VAL A 39 18.69 -10.42 8.34
CA VAL A 39 17.93 -9.30 7.81
C VAL A 39 18.04 -8.12 8.76
N ARG A 40 18.65 -7.02 8.30
CA ARG A 40 18.62 -5.74 9.01
C ARG A 40 17.24 -5.11 8.80
N MET A 41 16.40 -5.13 9.84
CA MET A 41 15.01 -4.63 9.76
C MET A 41 14.90 -3.13 9.42
N GLN A 42 16.00 -2.38 9.51
CA GLN A 42 16.15 -0.99 9.04
C GLN A 42 15.99 -0.85 7.52
N GLU A 43 16.17 -1.94 6.77
CA GLU A 43 16.01 -1.97 5.31
C GLU A 43 14.56 -2.24 4.89
N GLY A 44 13.77 -2.87 5.79
CA GLY A 44 12.39 -3.24 5.53
C GLY A 44 11.42 -2.09 5.78
N GLN A 45 10.33 -2.07 5.02
CA GLN A 45 9.34 -1.00 5.08
C GLN A 45 7.92 -1.54 5.04
N LEU A 46 7.05 -0.89 5.81
CA LEU A 46 5.61 -0.93 5.63
C LEU A 46 5.21 0.32 4.84
N TYR A 47 4.52 0.10 3.74
CA TYR A 47 3.86 1.11 2.92
C TYR A 47 2.37 1.05 3.19
N THR A 48 1.73 2.19 3.38
CA THR A 48 0.27 2.30 3.27
C THR A 48 -0.07 3.29 2.16
N ILE A 49 -1.03 2.93 1.33
CA ILE A 49 -1.63 3.85 0.37
C ILE A 49 -3.10 3.99 0.73
N HIS A 50 -3.49 5.22 1.01
CA HIS A 50 -4.83 5.66 1.27
C HIS A 50 -5.42 6.34 0.02
N GLY A 51 -6.73 6.45 0.01
CA GLY A 51 -7.47 7.19 -1.00
C GLY A 51 -8.42 8.19 -0.34
N ALA A 52 -8.50 9.40 -0.88
CA ALA A 52 -9.56 10.33 -0.52
C ALA A 52 -10.75 10.16 -1.48
N CYS A 53 -11.92 9.93 -0.91
CA CYS A 53 -13.19 9.74 -1.61
C CYS A 53 -14.09 10.97 -1.43
N GLY A 54 -15.23 10.98 -2.10
CA GLY A 54 -16.25 12.04 -1.99
C GLY A 54 -16.60 12.34 -0.53
N GLY A 55 -16.79 13.62 -0.21
CA GLY A 55 -16.99 14.06 1.18
C GLY A 55 -15.72 14.15 2.03
N GLY A 56 -14.54 13.87 1.45
CA GLY A 56 -13.25 13.99 2.14
C GLY A 56 -12.90 12.78 3.02
N PHE A 57 -13.59 11.66 2.84
CA PHE A 57 -13.28 10.43 3.58
C PHE A 57 -11.98 9.81 3.09
N GLU A 58 -11.08 9.52 4.02
CA GLU A 58 -9.84 8.81 3.75
C GLU A 58 -9.99 7.32 4.08
N VAL A 59 -9.63 6.45 3.13
CA VAL A 59 -9.75 5.00 3.26
C VAL A 59 -8.44 4.31 2.88
N PRO A 60 -7.98 3.29 3.63
CA PRO A 60 -6.79 2.54 3.26
C PRO A 60 -7.07 1.63 2.06
N LEU A 61 -6.33 1.82 0.97
CA LEU A 61 -6.49 1.05 -0.27
C LEU A 61 -5.53 -0.14 -0.34
N LEU A 62 -4.29 0.04 0.13
CA LEU A 62 -3.24 -0.98 0.00
C LEU A 62 -2.19 -0.86 1.09
N PHE A 63 -1.75 -2.01 1.60
CA PHE A 63 -0.58 -2.14 2.47
C PHE A 63 0.48 -2.99 1.78
N ALA A 64 1.75 -2.59 1.82
CA ALA A 64 2.85 -3.40 1.32
C ALA A 64 3.99 -3.52 2.32
N ILE A 65 4.48 -4.74 2.52
CA ILE A 65 5.64 -5.04 3.35
C ILE A 65 6.81 -5.42 2.45
N THR A 66 7.87 -4.62 2.46
CA THR A 66 9.09 -4.84 1.70
C THR A 66 10.25 -5.16 2.63
N ARG A 67 11.25 -5.89 2.12
CA ARG A 67 12.51 -6.15 2.84
C ARG A 67 13.55 -5.06 2.60
N HIS A 68 13.43 -4.34 1.50
CA HIS A 68 14.35 -3.31 1.04
C HIS A 68 13.55 -2.14 0.44
N LYS A 69 14.15 -0.94 0.45
CA LYS A 69 13.67 0.24 -0.28
C LYS A 69 14.32 0.31 -1.65
N THR A 70 13.63 -0.15 -2.69
CA THR A 70 14.12 -0.08 -4.07
C THR A 70 13.08 0.57 -4.98
N GLU A 71 13.53 1.17 -6.08
CA GLU A 71 12.63 1.71 -7.11
C GLU A 71 11.69 0.63 -7.66
N ASP A 72 12.20 -0.57 -7.90
CA ASP A 72 11.41 -1.73 -8.32
C ASP A 72 10.26 -2.05 -7.34
N ALA A 73 10.48 -1.88 -6.04
CA ALA A 73 9.44 -2.11 -5.04
C ALA A 73 8.30 -1.08 -5.20
N TYR A 74 8.62 0.18 -5.50
CA TYR A 74 7.60 1.20 -5.80
C TYR A 74 6.83 0.86 -7.06
N MET A 75 7.52 0.48 -8.13
CA MET A 75 6.89 0.13 -9.41
C MET A 75 5.90 -1.02 -9.27
N ILE A 76 6.24 -2.04 -8.48
CA ILE A 76 5.34 -3.16 -8.24
C ILE A 76 4.15 -2.76 -7.34
N VAL A 77 4.37 -1.97 -6.29
CA VAL A 77 3.30 -1.52 -5.38
C VAL A 77 2.28 -0.65 -6.11
N PHE A 78 2.73 0.37 -6.83
CA PHE A 78 1.84 1.27 -7.58
C PHE A 78 1.24 0.58 -8.81
N GLY A 79 2.00 -0.30 -9.47
CA GLY A 79 1.48 -1.14 -10.55
C GLY A 79 0.31 -2.00 -10.06
N LYS A 80 0.45 -2.64 -8.89
CA LYS A 80 -0.64 -3.47 -8.34
C LYS A 80 -1.86 -2.64 -7.95
N LEU A 81 -1.66 -1.47 -7.34
CA LEU A 81 -2.76 -0.56 -7.03
C LEU A 81 -3.51 -0.15 -8.30
N LYS A 82 -2.79 0.22 -9.36
CA LYS A 82 -3.37 0.58 -10.65
C LYS A 82 -4.25 -0.53 -11.21
N GLU A 83 -3.76 -1.77 -11.23
CA GLU A 83 -4.54 -2.92 -11.69
C GLU A 83 -5.86 -3.04 -10.91
N VAL A 84 -5.80 -3.00 -9.57
CA VAL A 84 -6.98 -3.22 -8.71
C VAL A 84 -7.99 -2.09 -8.88
N VAL A 85 -7.54 -0.83 -8.94
CA VAL A 85 -8.43 0.33 -9.16
C VAL A 85 -9.08 0.25 -10.55
N GLN A 86 -8.34 -0.16 -11.58
CA GLN A 86 -8.90 -0.32 -12.92
C GLN A 86 -9.94 -1.45 -12.97
N SER A 87 -9.66 -2.59 -12.35
CA SER A 87 -10.62 -3.69 -12.24
C SER A 87 -11.88 -3.30 -11.48
N ALA A 88 -11.76 -2.47 -10.44
CA ALA A 88 -12.91 -1.96 -9.68
C ALA A 88 -13.85 -1.07 -10.50
N ASN A 89 -13.36 -0.44 -11.58
CA ASN A 89 -14.12 0.48 -12.42
C ASN A 89 -14.74 -0.19 -13.67
N THR A 90 -14.52 -1.49 -13.88
CA THR A 90 -14.94 -2.21 -15.11
C THR A 90 -16.19 -3.08 -14.90
N GLU A 91 -16.83 -3.00 -13.72
CA GLU A 91 -18.12 -3.64 -13.39
C GLU A 91 -19.16 -2.57 -13.04
#